data_AF-A0A8T0Q919-F1
#
_entry.id   AF-A0A8T0Q919-F1
#
_cell.length_a   1.000
_cell.length_b   1.000
_cell.length_c   1.000
_cell.angle_alpha   90.00
_cell.angle_beta   90.00
_cell.angle_gamma   90.00
#
_symmetry.space_group_name_H-M   'P 1'
#
loop_
_entity.id
_entity.type
_entity.pdbx_description
1 polymer ?
#
loop_
_entity_poly.entity_id
_entity_poly.type
_entity_poly.pdbx_seq_one_letter_code
_entity_poly.pdbx_strand_id
1 'polypeptide(L)'
;MRSPGLLAAALVAAALLLAAGAGAATEEAYVTLLYGDEFVLGVRVLGKSLRDTGTRRDMVVLVSDGVSEYSRKLLQADGWIVNRITLLANPNQVRPKRFWGVYTKLKIFNMTSYKKVVYLDADTIVVKSIEDLFKCGKFCGNLKHSERMNSGVMVVEPSETLFNDMIDKVGRLPSYTGGDQGFLNSYYPDFPNSRVYEPDSPLTPEPETQRLSTLYNADVGLYMLANKWMVDEKELRVIHYTLGPLKPWDWFTAWLVKPVETWQDIRQKLEESLPGTGGGRNPHDQLVVKILFILPFCLLLFGYYQSCFQTNKELISIRSLCAFARRARHKYKSEEPLPSYSVVGSSAAFGISNQRVSPLLQLQISIST
;
A
#
# COMPACT_ATOMS: atom_id res chain seq x y z
N MET A 1 -22.72 49.44 -25.62
CA MET A 1 -22.43 48.28 -26.50
C MET A 1 -21.01 47.81 -26.22
N ARG A 2 -20.81 46.66 -25.57
CA ARG A 2 -19.45 46.11 -25.36
C ARG A 2 -18.97 45.52 -26.69
N SER A 3 -17.81 45.96 -27.16
CA SER A 3 -17.27 45.60 -28.48
C SER A 3 -17.06 44.08 -28.59
N PRO A 4 -17.67 43.39 -29.57
CA PRO A 4 -17.52 41.94 -29.75
C PRO A 4 -16.07 41.51 -30.06
N GLY A 5 -15.22 42.43 -30.53
CA GLY A 5 -13.81 42.15 -30.83
C GLY A 5 -12.94 41.90 -29.58
N LEU A 6 -13.28 42.51 -28.44
CA LEU A 6 -12.52 42.32 -27.19
C LEU A 6 -12.77 40.94 -26.57
N LEU A 7 -14.00 40.42 -26.68
CA LEU A 7 -14.33 39.09 -26.18
C LEU A 7 -13.67 38.00 -27.03
N ALA A 8 -13.66 38.17 -28.35
CA ALA A 8 -12.99 37.27 -29.28
C ALA A 8 -11.47 37.25 -29.06
N ALA A 9 -10.84 38.42 -28.89
CA ALA A 9 -9.40 38.51 -28.60
C ALA A 9 -9.04 37.87 -27.26
N ALA A 10 -9.87 38.04 -26.22
CA ALA A 10 -9.66 37.39 -24.92
C ALA A 10 -9.81 35.87 -24.99
N LEU A 11 -10.77 35.36 -25.76
CA LEU A 11 -10.97 33.92 -25.98
C LEU A 11 -9.81 33.30 -26.78
N VAL A 12 -9.30 34.01 -27.79
CA VAL A 12 -8.13 33.56 -28.56
C VAL A 12 -6.86 33.60 -27.71
N ALA A 13 -6.66 34.65 -26.90
CA ALA A 13 -5.54 34.72 -25.97
C ALA A 13 -5.61 33.62 -24.89
N ALA A 14 -6.81 33.35 -24.35
CA ALA A 14 -7.02 32.24 -23.42
C ALA A 14 -6.79 30.87 -24.09
N ALA A 15 -7.23 30.68 -25.34
CA ALA A 15 -6.98 29.45 -26.10
C ALA A 15 -5.49 29.28 -26.43
N LEU A 16 -4.77 30.36 -26.73
CA LEU A 16 -3.31 30.34 -26.97
C LEU A 16 -2.52 30.10 -25.68
N LEU A 17 -2.97 30.64 -24.54
CA LEU A 17 -2.39 30.35 -23.22
C LEU A 17 -2.67 28.91 -22.78
N LEU A 18 -3.86 28.37 -23.09
CA LEU A 18 -4.21 26.97 -22.85
C LEU A 18 -3.41 26.02 -23.76
N ALA A 19 -3.20 26.40 -25.03
CA ALA A 19 -2.37 25.63 -25.97
C ALA A 19 -0.87 25.70 -25.64
N ALA A 20 -0.39 26.83 -25.10
CA ALA A 20 0.99 26.98 -24.63
C ALA A 20 1.28 26.20 -23.33
N GLY A 21 0.24 25.82 -22.58
CA GLY A 21 0.36 24.94 -21.41
C GLY A 21 0.43 23.45 -21.73
N ALA A 22 0.03 23.05 -22.95
CA ALA A 22 0.26 21.70 -23.46
C ALA A 22 1.68 21.66 -24.06
N GLY A 23 2.68 21.41 -23.20
CA GLY A 23 4.06 21.22 -23.63
C GLY A 23 4.12 20.22 -24.79
N ALA A 24 4.87 20.55 -25.85
CA ALA A 24 5.13 19.61 -26.93
C ALA A 24 5.70 18.31 -26.34
N ALA A 25 5.14 17.16 -26.74
CA ALA A 25 5.58 15.85 -26.28
C ALA A 25 7.10 15.71 -26.51
N THR A 26 7.83 15.28 -25.48
CA THR A 26 9.27 15.10 -25.58
C THR A 26 9.60 13.75 -26.23
N GLU A 27 10.75 13.65 -26.91
CA GLU A 27 11.22 12.36 -27.44
C GLU A 27 11.71 11.39 -26.34
N GLU A 28 11.72 11.84 -25.09
CA GLU A 28 12.25 11.13 -23.93
C GLU A 28 11.22 11.12 -22.80
N ALA A 29 11.10 10.02 -22.05
CA ALA A 29 10.14 9.92 -20.95
C ALA A 29 10.67 9.20 -19.72
N TYR A 30 10.24 9.65 -18.54
CA TYR A 30 10.24 8.82 -17.33
C TYR A 30 8.99 7.95 -17.35
N VAL A 31 9.16 6.66 -17.09
CA VAL A 31 8.07 5.69 -17.17
C VAL A 31 7.95 4.90 -15.88
N THR A 32 6.72 4.69 -15.41
CA THR A 32 6.43 3.76 -14.31
C THR A 32 5.23 2.88 -14.65
N LEU A 33 4.96 1.84 -13.85
CA LEU A 33 3.94 0.84 -14.12
C LEU A 33 3.08 0.56 -12.88
N LEU A 34 1.76 0.57 -13.07
CA LEU A 34 0.77 0.23 -12.05
C LEU A 34 -0.12 -0.92 -12.49
N TYR A 35 -0.24 -1.92 -11.61
CA TYR A 35 -1.17 -3.03 -11.75
C TYR A 35 -2.52 -2.74 -11.10
N GLY A 36 -2.51 -2.09 -9.94
CA GLY A 36 -3.71 -1.68 -9.22
C GLY A 36 -3.48 -0.41 -8.40
N ASP A 37 -4.48 -0.07 -7.59
CA ASP A 37 -4.51 1.16 -6.81
C ASP A 37 -3.51 1.19 -5.64
N GLU A 38 -2.98 0.03 -5.24
CA GLU A 38 -2.13 -0.12 -4.05
C GLU A 38 -0.79 0.63 -4.12
N PHE A 39 -0.29 0.90 -5.34
CA PHE A 39 0.95 1.62 -5.59
C PHE A 39 0.74 3.08 -6.03
N VAL A 40 -0.52 3.54 -6.13
CA VAL A 40 -0.84 4.88 -6.65
C VAL A 40 -0.14 5.95 -5.84
N LEU A 41 -0.18 5.89 -4.50
CA LEU A 41 0.50 6.86 -3.65
C LEU A 41 2.02 6.89 -3.88
N GLY A 42 2.65 5.73 -4.11
CA GLY A 42 4.06 5.64 -4.52
C GLY A 42 4.34 6.43 -5.80
N VAL A 43 3.52 6.22 -6.84
CA VAL A 43 3.64 6.94 -8.12
C VAL A 43 3.37 8.45 -7.98
N ARG A 44 2.42 8.86 -7.13
CA ARG A 44 2.20 10.29 -6.84
C ARG A 44 3.47 10.93 -6.27
N VAL A 45 4.09 10.27 -5.28
CA VAL A 45 5.33 10.74 -4.64
C VAL A 45 6.50 10.72 -5.62
N LEU A 46 6.64 9.67 -6.43
CA LEU A 46 7.65 9.59 -7.49
C LEU A 46 7.52 10.75 -8.48
N GLY A 47 6.30 11.01 -8.98
CA GLY A 47 6.03 12.09 -9.93
C GLY A 47 6.34 13.46 -9.34
N LYS A 48 6.00 13.69 -8.06
CA LYS A 48 6.42 14.90 -7.36
C LYS A 48 7.95 15.01 -7.26
N SER A 49 8.64 13.93 -6.90
CA SER A 49 10.10 13.94 -6.75
C SER A 49 10.83 14.25 -8.05
N LEU A 50 10.31 13.77 -9.19
CA LEU A 50 10.79 14.12 -10.53
C LEU A 50 10.60 15.62 -10.83
N ARG A 51 9.43 16.18 -10.50
CA ARG A 51 9.16 17.61 -10.68
C ARG A 51 10.00 18.50 -9.77
N ASP A 52 10.12 18.14 -8.50
CA ASP A 52 10.92 18.87 -7.51
C ASP A 52 12.42 18.89 -7.90
N THR A 53 12.88 17.91 -8.66
CA THR A 53 14.24 17.84 -9.22
C THR A 53 14.37 18.44 -10.63
N GLY A 54 13.34 19.14 -11.10
CA GLY A 54 13.37 19.98 -12.30
C GLY A 54 13.26 19.21 -13.61
N THR A 55 12.59 18.06 -13.62
CA THR A 55 12.39 17.32 -14.88
C THR A 55 11.65 18.16 -15.93
N ARG A 56 12.03 17.95 -17.20
CA ARG A 56 11.37 18.55 -18.37
C ARG A 56 10.88 17.49 -19.35
N ARG A 57 10.81 16.23 -18.92
CA ARG A 57 10.50 15.07 -19.75
C ARG A 57 9.08 14.63 -19.46
N ASP A 58 8.48 13.99 -20.43
CA ASP A 58 7.20 13.32 -20.25
C ASP A 58 7.28 12.37 -19.04
N MET A 59 6.29 12.45 -18.17
CA MET A 59 6.09 11.49 -17.08
C MET A 59 4.93 10.58 -17.49
N VAL A 60 5.23 9.35 -17.86
CA VAL A 60 4.24 8.37 -18.34
C VAL A 60 4.02 7.29 -17.30
N VAL A 61 2.76 7.01 -16.98
CA VAL A 61 2.38 5.86 -16.15
C VAL A 61 1.62 4.87 -17.01
N LEU A 62 2.19 3.68 -17.14
CA LEU A 62 1.53 2.53 -17.73
C LEU A 62 0.57 1.96 -16.68
N VAL A 63 -0.70 1.81 -17.03
CA VAL A 63 -1.73 1.33 -16.11
C VAL A 63 -2.45 0.11 -16.68
N SER A 64 -2.64 -0.90 -15.85
CA SER A 64 -3.49 -2.05 -16.19
C SER A 64 -4.97 -1.77 -15.91
N ASP A 65 -5.85 -2.69 -16.30
CA ASP A 65 -7.29 -2.61 -16.00
C ASP A 65 -7.61 -2.70 -14.50
N GLY A 66 -6.67 -3.14 -13.66
CA GLY A 66 -6.81 -3.14 -12.20
C GLY A 66 -6.74 -1.76 -11.55
N VAL A 67 -6.33 -0.71 -12.28
CA VAL A 67 -6.24 0.66 -11.77
C VAL A 67 -7.57 1.39 -11.97
N SER A 68 -8.14 1.91 -10.88
CA SER A 68 -9.46 2.54 -10.93
C SER A 68 -9.49 3.82 -11.78
N GLU A 69 -10.66 4.18 -12.31
CA GLU A 69 -10.86 5.44 -13.02
C GLU A 69 -10.49 6.65 -12.14
N TYR A 70 -10.77 6.56 -10.83
CA TYR A 70 -10.41 7.61 -9.88
C TYR A 70 -8.89 7.79 -9.81
N SER A 71 -8.14 6.70 -9.61
CA SER A 71 -6.68 6.73 -9.59
C SER A 71 -6.08 7.26 -10.88
N ARG A 72 -6.62 6.87 -12.04
CA ARG A 72 -6.18 7.38 -13.35
C ARG A 72 -6.38 8.89 -13.47
N LYS A 73 -7.54 9.41 -13.07
CA LYS A 73 -7.81 10.86 -13.05
C LYS A 73 -6.91 11.61 -12.06
N LEU A 74 -6.64 11.01 -10.90
CA LEU A 74 -5.74 11.58 -9.91
C LEU A 74 -4.31 11.71 -10.47
N LEU A 75 -3.80 10.65 -11.11
CA LEU A 75 -2.48 10.66 -11.74
C LEU A 75 -2.39 11.68 -12.87
N GLN A 76 -3.43 11.81 -13.71
CA GLN A 76 -3.50 12.87 -14.72
C GLN A 76 -3.45 14.26 -14.09
N ALA A 77 -4.18 14.49 -12.99
CA ALA A 77 -4.16 15.75 -12.26
C ALA A 77 -2.79 16.02 -11.60
N ASP A 78 -2.05 14.98 -11.22
CA ASP A 78 -0.66 15.08 -10.78
C ASP A 78 0.34 15.31 -11.93
N GLY A 79 -0.11 15.42 -13.19
CA GLY A 79 0.74 15.67 -14.35
C GLY A 79 1.30 14.42 -15.03
N TRP A 80 0.78 13.23 -14.75
CA TRP A 80 1.15 12.01 -15.48
C TRP A 80 0.36 11.85 -16.78
N ILE A 81 1.05 11.43 -17.84
CA ILE A 81 0.44 10.88 -19.04
C ILE A 81 0.06 9.43 -18.73
N VAL A 82 -1.25 9.18 -18.58
CA VAL A 82 -1.77 7.85 -18.26
C VAL A 82 -1.98 7.04 -19.54
N ASN A 83 -1.20 5.96 -19.70
CA ASN A 83 -1.28 5.06 -20.83
C ASN A 83 -1.81 3.69 -20.40
N ARG A 84 -2.99 3.31 -20.89
CA ARG A 84 -3.61 2.01 -20.56
C ARG A 84 -2.96 0.90 -21.37
N ILE A 85 -2.60 -0.18 -20.71
CA ILE A 85 -1.96 -1.34 -21.34
C ILE A 85 -2.56 -2.65 -20.89
N THR A 86 -2.60 -3.62 -21.80
CA THR A 86 -2.95 -5.00 -21.46
C THR A 86 -1.80 -5.66 -20.69
N LEU A 87 -2.12 -6.49 -19.72
CA LEU A 87 -1.12 -7.27 -18.99
C LEU A 87 -0.46 -8.33 -19.89
N LEU A 88 0.83 -8.56 -19.69
CA LEU A 88 1.52 -9.73 -20.22
C LEU A 88 1.41 -10.88 -19.22
N ALA A 89 0.95 -12.03 -19.68
CA ALA A 89 0.83 -13.22 -18.85
C ALA A 89 2.22 -13.69 -18.40
N ASN A 90 2.37 -13.98 -17.10
CA ASN A 90 3.60 -14.58 -16.59
C ASN A 90 3.62 -16.09 -16.95
N PRO A 91 4.59 -16.57 -17.74
CA PRO A 91 4.69 -17.99 -18.07
C PRO A 91 5.09 -18.85 -16.86
N ASN A 92 5.66 -18.25 -15.82
CA ASN A 92 6.08 -18.96 -14.61
C ASN A 92 4.86 -19.17 -13.70
N GLN A 93 4.25 -20.35 -13.76
CA GLN A 93 3.06 -20.71 -12.98
C GLN A 93 3.32 -20.85 -11.46
N VAL A 94 4.59 -20.86 -11.04
CA VAL A 94 4.99 -21.11 -9.65
C VAL A 94 5.49 -19.81 -9.03
N ARG A 95 4.59 -19.01 -8.45
CA ARG A 95 4.85 -17.92 -7.45
C ARG A 95 3.55 -17.15 -7.14
N PRO A 96 3.46 -16.42 -6.01
CA PRO A 96 2.19 -15.87 -5.51
C PRO A 96 1.46 -14.99 -6.53
N LYS A 97 0.11 -14.96 -6.47
CA LYS A 97 -0.78 -14.22 -7.40
C LYS A 97 -0.33 -12.78 -7.74
N ARG A 98 0.34 -12.10 -6.79
CA ARG A 98 0.91 -10.76 -6.97
C ARG A 98 1.90 -10.65 -8.13
N PHE A 99 2.49 -11.76 -8.59
CA PHE A 99 3.48 -11.77 -9.66
C PHE A 99 2.92 -12.11 -11.05
N TRP A 100 1.59 -12.24 -11.17
CA TRP A 100 0.91 -12.61 -12.42
C TRP A 100 1.20 -11.65 -13.58
N GLY A 101 1.29 -10.34 -13.29
CA GLY A 101 1.47 -9.31 -14.30
C GLY A 101 2.92 -8.86 -14.53
N VAL A 102 3.90 -9.41 -13.81
CA VAL A 102 5.24 -8.80 -13.68
C VAL A 102 5.98 -8.61 -15.02
N TYR A 103 5.78 -9.53 -15.97
CA TYR A 103 6.35 -9.43 -17.31
C TYR A 103 5.82 -8.23 -18.10
N THR A 104 4.71 -7.62 -17.68
CA THR A 104 4.16 -6.40 -18.30
C THR A 104 5.18 -5.26 -18.32
N LYS A 105 6.14 -5.24 -17.38
CA LYS A 105 7.26 -4.28 -17.41
C LYS A 105 8.03 -4.32 -18.73
N LEU A 106 8.10 -5.45 -19.43
CA LEU A 106 8.75 -5.55 -20.73
C LEU A 106 8.11 -4.66 -21.82
N LYS A 107 6.88 -4.18 -21.62
CA LYS A 107 6.24 -3.28 -22.59
C LYS A 107 6.96 -1.94 -22.75
N ILE A 108 7.82 -1.54 -21.80
CA ILE A 108 8.65 -0.34 -21.96
C ILE A 108 9.60 -0.44 -23.17
N PHE A 109 10.02 -1.65 -23.54
CA PHE A 109 10.87 -1.89 -24.72
C PHE A 109 10.12 -1.66 -26.03
N ASN A 110 8.78 -1.56 -26.02
CA ASN A 110 7.97 -1.30 -27.20
C ASN A 110 7.40 0.13 -27.25
N MET A 111 7.86 1.04 -26.39
CA MET A 111 7.41 2.44 -26.37
C MET A 111 8.10 3.27 -27.47
N THR A 112 7.99 2.82 -28.73
CA THR A 112 8.71 3.36 -29.90
C THR A 112 8.31 4.79 -30.30
N SER A 113 7.29 5.37 -29.66
CA SER A 113 7.01 6.81 -29.73
C SER A 113 8.06 7.66 -29.03
N TYR A 114 8.87 7.05 -28.16
CA TYR A 114 9.98 7.68 -27.46
C TYR A 114 11.31 7.12 -27.96
N LYS A 115 12.29 7.99 -28.13
CA LYS A 115 13.67 7.65 -28.43
C LYS A 115 14.34 6.98 -27.24
N LYS A 116 14.04 7.42 -26.02
CA LYS A 116 14.61 6.85 -24.79
C LYS A 116 13.66 6.95 -23.61
N VAL A 117 13.63 5.88 -22.83
CA VAL A 117 12.78 5.73 -21.64
C VAL A 117 13.65 5.47 -20.42
N VAL A 118 13.41 6.21 -19.35
CA VAL A 118 13.96 5.91 -18.01
C VAL A 118 12.83 5.31 -17.17
N TYR A 119 12.87 4.00 -16.98
CA TYR A 119 11.91 3.30 -16.14
C TYR A 119 12.29 3.38 -14.67
N LEU A 120 11.29 3.67 -13.82
CA LEU A 120 11.39 3.78 -12.37
C LEU A 120 10.25 2.97 -11.73
N ASP A 121 10.55 2.00 -10.86
CA ASP A 121 9.53 1.31 -10.08
C ASP A 121 8.78 2.29 -9.17
N ALA A 122 7.50 2.00 -8.89
CA ALA A 122 6.60 2.87 -8.11
C ALA A 122 7.04 3.07 -6.65
N ASP A 123 8.01 2.28 -6.16
CA ASP A 123 8.64 2.36 -4.85
C ASP A 123 10.03 3.02 -4.90
N THR A 124 10.28 3.85 -5.91
CA THR A 124 11.46 4.71 -6.01
C THR A 124 11.10 6.18 -5.78
N ILE A 125 12.09 6.98 -5.37
CA ILE A 125 12.02 8.45 -5.36
C ILE A 125 13.31 9.05 -5.91
N VAL A 126 13.18 10.22 -6.52
CA VAL A 126 14.29 10.99 -7.10
C VAL A 126 14.63 12.16 -6.18
N VAL A 127 15.83 12.18 -5.62
CA VAL A 127 16.29 13.21 -4.66
C VAL A 127 17.24 14.23 -5.30
N LYS A 128 17.82 13.91 -6.46
CA LYS A 128 18.57 14.82 -7.33
C LYS A 128 18.22 14.55 -8.78
N SER A 129 18.42 15.55 -9.64
CA SER A 129 18.19 15.40 -11.08
C SER A 129 18.93 14.19 -11.65
N ILE A 130 18.22 13.42 -12.48
CA ILE A 130 18.71 12.23 -13.19
C ILE A 130 18.58 12.40 -14.72
N GLU A 131 18.48 13.65 -15.19
CA GLU A 131 18.33 13.99 -16.61
C GLU A 131 19.51 13.50 -17.46
N ASP A 132 20.67 13.27 -16.86
CA ASP A 132 21.82 12.68 -17.52
C ASP A 132 21.58 11.22 -17.94
N LEU A 133 20.67 10.46 -17.30
CA LEU A 133 20.38 9.07 -17.66
C LEU A 133 19.91 8.90 -19.11
N PHE A 134 19.32 9.92 -19.73
CA PHE A 134 18.96 9.89 -21.15
C PHE A 134 20.18 9.89 -22.11
N LYS A 135 21.39 10.10 -21.59
CA LYS A 135 22.65 9.94 -22.34
C LYS A 135 23.32 8.58 -22.11
N CYS A 136 22.75 7.74 -21.25
CA CYS A 136 23.25 6.38 -21.05
C CYS A 136 23.00 5.54 -22.31
N GLY A 137 23.73 4.43 -22.49
CA GLY A 137 23.60 3.53 -23.63
C GLY A 137 22.19 2.95 -23.85
N LYS A 138 22.07 2.08 -24.86
CA LYS A 138 20.75 1.56 -25.29
C LYS A 138 20.00 0.82 -24.20
N PHE A 139 20.72 0.10 -23.34
CA PHE A 139 20.17 -0.50 -22.14
C PHE A 139 21.05 -0.25 -20.92
N CYS A 140 20.51 0.39 -19.89
CA CYS A 140 21.22 0.61 -18.64
C CYS A 140 20.42 0.13 -17.44
N GLY A 141 21.14 -0.33 -16.42
CA GLY A 141 20.54 -0.75 -15.15
C GLY A 141 21.59 -0.77 -14.04
N ASN A 142 21.16 -0.87 -12.80
CA ASN A 142 22.08 -0.98 -11.66
C ASN A 142 22.30 -2.45 -11.28
N LEU A 143 23.48 -2.80 -10.78
CA LEU A 143 23.73 -4.10 -10.15
C LEU A 143 23.30 -4.05 -8.68
N LYS A 144 22.31 -4.88 -8.30
CA LYS A 144 21.84 -5.00 -6.90
C LYS A 144 22.93 -5.59 -6.00
N HIS A 145 23.50 -6.68 -6.50
CA HIS A 145 24.65 -7.40 -5.97
C HIS A 145 25.60 -7.60 -7.15
N SER A 146 26.90 -7.78 -6.92
CA SER A 146 27.99 -7.71 -7.92
C SER A 146 27.81 -8.46 -9.24
N GLU A 147 26.80 -9.31 -9.37
CA GLU A 147 26.54 -10.16 -10.54
C GLU A 147 25.12 -10.03 -11.13
N ARG A 148 24.17 -9.33 -10.49
CA ARG A 148 22.77 -9.30 -10.95
C ARG A 148 22.19 -7.91 -11.00
N MET A 149 21.59 -7.59 -12.15
CA MET A 149 20.89 -6.34 -12.37
C MET A 149 19.59 -6.26 -11.56
N ASN A 150 19.32 -5.08 -11.00
CA ASN A 150 18.06 -4.63 -10.45
C ASN A 150 17.21 -4.00 -11.55
N SER A 151 15.96 -4.44 -11.73
CA SER A 151 15.06 -3.92 -12.78
C SER A 151 14.15 -2.78 -12.32
N GLY A 152 14.43 -2.17 -11.16
CA GLY A 152 13.65 -1.05 -10.62
C GLY A 152 14.08 0.32 -11.11
N VAL A 153 15.30 0.44 -11.67
CA VAL A 153 15.73 1.63 -12.42
C VAL A 153 16.45 1.17 -13.67
N MET A 154 15.89 1.51 -14.83
CA MET A 154 16.45 1.10 -16.13
C MET A 154 16.38 2.23 -17.14
N VAL A 155 17.37 2.31 -18.02
CA VAL A 155 17.31 3.13 -19.25
C VAL A 155 17.13 2.18 -20.42
N VAL A 156 16.21 2.51 -21.32
CA VAL A 156 15.86 1.68 -22.47
C VAL A 156 15.73 2.57 -23.70
N GLU A 157 16.42 2.22 -24.79
CA GLU A 157 16.10 2.61 -26.15
C GLU A 157 15.01 1.65 -26.68
N PRO A 158 13.74 2.09 -26.79
CA PRO A 158 12.66 1.20 -27.20
C PRO A 158 12.84 0.76 -28.66
N SER A 159 12.57 -0.51 -28.91
CA SER A 159 12.63 -1.11 -30.25
C SER A 159 11.63 -2.25 -30.35
N GLU A 160 10.75 -2.18 -31.35
CA GLU A 160 9.78 -3.24 -31.62
C GLU A 160 10.47 -4.58 -31.92
N THR A 161 11.61 -4.56 -32.61
CA THR A 161 12.37 -5.79 -32.91
C THR A 161 12.94 -6.41 -31.65
N LEU A 162 13.50 -5.59 -30.75
CA LEU A 162 14.01 -6.02 -29.45
C LEU A 162 12.88 -6.58 -28.58
N PHE A 163 11.74 -5.88 -28.52
CA PHE A 163 10.59 -6.33 -27.75
C PHE A 163 10.04 -7.66 -28.27
N ASN A 164 9.85 -7.81 -29.57
CA ASN A 164 9.35 -9.06 -30.16
C ASN A 164 10.29 -10.23 -29.89
N ASP A 165 11.60 -10.02 -29.96
CA ASP A 165 12.59 -11.03 -29.58
C ASP A 165 12.53 -11.38 -28.08
N MET A 166 12.32 -10.39 -27.20
CA MET A 166 12.08 -10.66 -25.77
C MET A 166 10.84 -11.52 -25.58
N ILE A 167 9.71 -11.17 -26.21
CA ILE A 167 8.45 -11.91 -26.09
C ILE A 167 8.58 -13.35 -26.61
N ASP A 168 9.30 -13.60 -27.70
CA ASP A 168 9.58 -14.95 -28.20
C ASP A 168 10.39 -15.80 -27.21
N LYS A 169 11.24 -15.16 -26.40
CA LYS A 169 12.04 -15.79 -25.35
C LYS A 169 11.32 -15.91 -24.01
N VAL A 170 10.19 -15.21 -23.81
CA VAL A 170 9.35 -15.37 -22.62
C VAL A 170 8.83 -16.82 -22.57
N GLY A 171 9.17 -17.54 -21.49
CA GLY A 171 8.85 -18.97 -21.32
C GLY A 171 9.91 -19.94 -21.86
N ARG A 172 10.90 -19.46 -22.63
CA ARG A 172 12.07 -20.25 -23.06
C ARG A 172 13.30 -19.99 -22.20
N LEU A 173 13.53 -18.72 -21.86
CA LEU A 173 14.60 -18.34 -20.94
C LEU A 173 14.18 -18.52 -19.48
N PRO A 174 15.08 -18.99 -18.60
CA PRO A 174 14.78 -19.10 -17.18
C PRO A 174 14.62 -17.71 -16.56
N SER A 175 13.85 -17.64 -15.47
CA SER A 175 13.81 -16.47 -14.59
C SER A 175 13.95 -16.91 -13.15
N TYR A 176 15.11 -16.64 -12.52
CA TYR A 176 15.35 -17.04 -11.14
C TYR A 176 14.41 -16.35 -10.13
N THR A 177 13.89 -15.17 -10.49
CA THR A 177 12.84 -14.46 -9.72
C THR A 177 11.42 -14.89 -10.11
N GLY A 178 11.26 -15.65 -11.21
CA GLY A 178 9.95 -15.92 -11.81
C GLY A 178 9.26 -14.67 -12.37
N GLY A 179 9.99 -13.56 -12.53
CA GLY A 179 9.49 -12.27 -13.00
C GLY A 179 10.44 -11.60 -13.99
N ASP A 180 10.24 -10.30 -14.19
CA ASP A 180 10.97 -9.44 -15.14
C ASP A 180 12.47 -9.39 -14.81
N GLN A 181 12.84 -9.18 -13.54
CA GLN A 181 14.24 -9.03 -13.16
C GLN A 181 15.06 -10.28 -13.53
N GLY A 182 14.55 -11.47 -13.19
CA GLY A 182 15.22 -12.74 -13.47
C GLY A 182 15.27 -13.06 -14.96
N PHE A 183 14.23 -12.66 -15.70
CA PHE A 183 14.21 -12.79 -17.16
C PHE A 183 15.25 -11.87 -17.80
N LEU A 184 15.27 -10.58 -17.44
CA LEU A 184 16.22 -9.61 -18.00
C LEU A 184 17.68 -9.98 -17.72
N ASN A 185 17.98 -10.51 -16.53
CA ASN A 185 19.33 -11.03 -16.24
C ASN A 185 19.70 -12.25 -17.10
N SER A 186 18.72 -13.06 -17.49
CA SER A 186 18.97 -14.21 -18.39
C SER A 186 19.03 -13.78 -19.86
N TYR A 187 18.31 -12.71 -20.21
CA TYR A 187 18.31 -12.12 -21.56
C TYR A 187 19.61 -11.33 -21.84
N TYR A 188 20.14 -10.63 -20.84
CA TYR A 188 21.42 -9.91 -20.90
C TYR A 188 22.48 -10.59 -20.01
N PRO A 189 22.99 -11.79 -20.36
CA PRO A 189 23.91 -12.54 -19.51
C PRO A 189 25.25 -11.82 -19.28
N ASP A 190 25.71 -11.03 -20.25
CA ASP A 190 26.96 -10.26 -20.18
C ASP A 190 26.79 -8.88 -19.50
N PHE A 191 25.59 -8.53 -19.04
CA PHE A 191 25.33 -7.23 -18.41
C PHE A 191 26.31 -6.88 -17.27
N PRO A 192 26.71 -7.82 -16.38
CA PRO A 192 27.68 -7.51 -15.31
C PRO A 192 29.04 -7.01 -15.82
N ASN A 193 29.44 -7.39 -17.04
CA ASN A 193 30.70 -6.97 -17.67
C ASN A 193 30.61 -5.61 -18.36
N SER A 194 29.42 -4.99 -18.42
CA SER A 194 29.23 -3.69 -19.07
C SER A 194 30.01 -2.59 -18.34
N ARG A 195 30.44 -1.56 -19.08
CA ARG A 195 31.10 -0.39 -18.49
C ARG A 195 30.15 0.38 -17.59
N VAL A 196 30.68 1.01 -16.54
CA VAL A 196 29.90 1.95 -15.73
C VAL A 196 29.59 3.18 -16.57
N TYR A 197 28.37 3.67 -16.48
CA TYR A 197 27.96 4.92 -17.09
C TYR A 197 28.60 6.10 -16.34
N GLU A 198 29.35 6.91 -17.07
CA GLU A 198 29.99 8.13 -16.59
C GLU A 198 29.45 9.32 -17.39
N PRO A 199 28.61 10.19 -16.77
CA PRO A 199 27.94 11.29 -17.49
C PRO A 199 28.89 12.25 -18.22
N ASP A 200 30.08 12.44 -17.66
CA ASP A 200 31.10 13.37 -18.18
C ASP A 200 32.02 12.73 -19.22
N SER A 201 31.86 11.44 -19.52
CA SER A 201 32.69 10.68 -20.47
C SER A 201 31.82 9.77 -21.37
N PRO A 202 31.01 10.36 -22.28
CA PRO A 202 30.15 9.60 -23.19
C PRO A 202 30.99 8.77 -24.17
N LEU A 203 30.50 7.56 -24.50
CA LEU A 203 31.16 6.64 -25.41
C LEU A 203 30.56 6.74 -26.82
N THR A 204 31.42 6.70 -27.85
CA THR A 204 31.02 6.66 -29.26
C THR A 204 31.73 5.49 -29.98
N PRO A 205 30.99 4.59 -30.67
CA PRO A 205 29.53 4.53 -30.75
C PRO A 205 28.86 4.26 -29.40
N GLU A 206 27.56 4.57 -29.31
CA GLU A 206 26.78 4.32 -28.09
C GLU A 206 26.80 2.82 -27.75
N PRO A 207 27.10 2.44 -26.50
CA PRO A 207 27.17 1.04 -26.10
C PRO A 207 25.78 0.40 -26.02
N GLU A 208 25.70 -0.89 -26.37
CA GLU A 208 24.48 -1.68 -26.24
C GLU A 208 24.02 -1.78 -24.78
N THR A 209 24.95 -1.97 -23.84
CA THR A 209 24.66 -2.01 -22.40
C THR A 209 25.64 -1.19 -21.56
N GLN A 210 25.15 -0.57 -20.48
CA GLN A 210 25.97 0.10 -19.45
C GLN A 210 25.43 -0.12 -18.03
N ARG A 211 26.32 -0.06 -17.04
CA ARG A 211 25.97 -0.17 -15.62
C ARG A 211 25.76 1.21 -15.00
N LEU A 212 24.61 1.41 -14.40
CA LEU A 212 24.34 2.57 -13.55
C LEU A 212 25.04 2.38 -12.19
N SER A 213 25.67 3.45 -11.72
CA SER A 213 26.18 3.52 -10.35
C SER A 213 25.05 3.34 -9.33
N THR A 214 25.38 2.87 -8.12
CA THR A 214 24.44 2.74 -7.01
C THR A 214 23.76 4.08 -6.65
N LEU A 215 24.37 5.22 -7.02
CA LEU A 215 23.75 6.55 -6.87
C LEU A 215 22.38 6.66 -7.55
N TYR A 216 22.16 5.95 -8.66
CA TYR A 216 20.93 5.97 -9.45
C TYR A 216 19.94 4.84 -9.08
N ASN A 217 20.25 3.99 -8.11
CA ASN A 217 19.34 2.94 -7.63
C ASN A 217 19.79 2.47 -6.24
N ALA A 218 19.74 3.39 -5.26
CA ALA A 218 20.21 3.10 -3.91
C ALA A 218 19.20 2.22 -3.16
N ASP A 219 19.62 0.98 -2.88
CA ASP A 219 18.78 -0.07 -2.32
C ASP A 219 18.62 0.09 -0.80
N VAL A 220 17.40 0.40 -0.35
CA VAL A 220 17.07 0.55 1.09
C VAL A 220 17.25 -0.76 1.85
N GLY A 221 17.06 -1.92 1.22
CA GLY A 221 17.34 -3.21 1.83
C GLY A 221 18.82 -3.38 2.18
N LEU A 222 19.72 -2.93 1.31
CA LEU A 222 21.16 -2.88 1.61
C LEU A 222 21.49 -1.86 2.70
N TYR A 223 20.84 -0.69 2.68
CA TYR A 223 20.97 0.28 3.77
C TYR A 223 20.60 -0.32 5.13
N MET A 224 19.47 -1.03 5.21
CA MET A 224 19.01 -1.64 6.46
C MET A 224 19.95 -2.72 6.99
N LEU A 225 20.66 -3.43 6.10
CA LEU A 225 21.69 -4.42 6.51
C LEU A 225 22.98 -3.75 6.98
N ALA A 226 23.39 -2.65 6.33
CA ALA A 226 24.66 -1.96 6.61
C ALA A 226 24.54 -0.83 7.64
N ASN A 227 23.32 -0.38 7.94
CA ASN A 227 22.99 0.83 8.69
C ASN A 227 23.71 2.09 8.17
N LYS A 228 23.98 2.14 6.86
CA LYS A 228 24.57 3.29 6.16
C LYS A 228 24.40 3.14 4.65
N TRP A 229 24.49 4.25 3.94
CA TRP A 229 24.66 4.21 2.50
C TRP A 229 26.06 3.72 2.14
N MET A 230 26.16 2.90 1.10
CA MET A 230 27.44 2.41 0.55
C MET A 230 28.10 3.42 -0.40
N VAL A 231 27.52 4.61 -0.49
CA VAL A 231 27.90 5.75 -1.34
C VAL A 231 27.77 7.02 -0.51
N ASP A 232 28.33 8.13 -1.00
CA ASP A 232 28.10 9.44 -0.36
C ASP A 232 26.60 9.79 -0.45
N GLU A 233 25.97 9.95 0.72
CA GLU A 233 24.56 10.30 0.85
C GLU A 233 24.24 11.61 0.11
N LYS A 234 25.20 12.56 0.12
CA LYS A 234 25.03 13.83 -0.57
C LYS A 234 24.97 13.68 -2.06
N GLU A 235 25.46 12.58 -2.64
CA GLU A 235 25.46 12.32 -4.08
C GLU A 235 24.35 11.40 -4.55
N LEU A 236 23.52 10.89 -3.63
CA LEU A 236 22.36 10.07 -3.98
C LEU A 236 21.45 10.79 -4.96
N ARG A 237 20.94 10.02 -5.92
CA ARG A 237 20.01 10.53 -6.95
C ARG A 237 18.68 9.81 -6.91
N VAL A 238 18.68 8.48 -6.74
CA VAL A 238 17.46 7.68 -6.62
C VAL A 238 17.55 6.76 -5.42
N ILE A 239 16.50 6.76 -4.60
CA ILE A 239 16.33 5.83 -3.48
C ILE A 239 15.25 4.82 -3.87
N HIS A 240 15.53 3.53 -3.68
CA HIS A 240 14.63 2.43 -4.03
C HIS A 240 14.26 1.61 -2.78
N TYR A 241 12.97 1.63 -2.41
CA TYR A 241 12.41 0.95 -1.26
C TYR A 241 12.14 -0.54 -1.54
N THR A 242 13.22 -1.30 -1.72
CA THR A 242 13.24 -2.71 -2.17
C THR A 242 12.70 -3.73 -1.17
N LEU A 243 12.52 -3.35 0.10
CA LEU A 243 12.11 -4.25 1.18
C LEU A 243 10.62 -4.59 1.09
N GLY A 244 10.21 -5.48 0.18
CA GLY A 244 8.86 -6.06 0.24
C GLY A 244 8.73 -6.98 1.47
N PRO A 245 7.71 -6.84 2.35
CA PRO A 245 6.44 -6.12 2.20
C PRO A 245 6.39 -4.70 2.82
N LEU A 246 7.51 -4.15 3.27
CA LEU A 246 7.59 -2.86 3.96
C LEU A 246 7.73 -1.72 2.95
N LYS A 247 6.61 -1.10 2.56
CA LYS A 247 6.61 0.03 1.65
C LYS A 247 6.41 1.36 2.37
N PRO A 248 6.97 2.47 1.85
CA PRO A 248 7.01 3.73 2.59
C PRO A 248 5.63 4.38 2.78
N TRP A 249 4.63 4.03 1.96
CA TRP A 249 3.24 4.49 2.13
C TRP A 249 2.47 3.77 3.24
N ASP A 250 2.94 2.61 3.69
CA ASP A 250 2.33 1.90 4.80
C ASP A 250 2.67 2.63 6.09
N TRP A 251 1.67 3.16 6.79
CA TRP A 251 1.89 4.02 7.97
C TRP A 251 2.74 3.34 9.07
N PHE A 252 2.67 2.02 9.17
CA PHE A 252 3.42 1.22 10.14
C PHE A 252 4.85 0.91 9.69
N THR A 253 5.30 1.24 8.49
CA THR A 253 6.71 1.00 8.11
C THR A 253 7.61 2.14 8.56
N ALA A 254 7.02 3.30 8.89
CA ALA A 254 7.75 4.50 9.28
C ALA A 254 8.64 4.30 10.53
N TRP A 255 8.28 3.38 11.42
CA TRP A 255 9.08 3.04 12.61
C TRP A 255 10.09 1.91 12.39
N LEU A 256 10.01 1.21 11.25
CA LEU A 256 10.82 0.02 10.94
C LEU A 256 11.89 0.27 9.88
N VAL A 257 11.61 1.14 8.91
CA VAL A 257 12.46 1.33 7.72
C VAL A 257 13.06 2.72 7.74
N LYS A 258 14.38 2.82 7.60
CA LYS A 258 15.08 4.08 7.36
C LYS A 258 15.83 4.00 6.04
N PRO A 259 15.92 5.10 5.26
CA PRO A 259 15.36 6.43 5.53
C PRO A 259 13.96 6.60 4.90
N VAL A 260 12.91 6.29 5.65
CA VAL A 260 11.53 6.54 5.23
C VAL A 260 11.18 8.03 5.32
N GLU A 261 11.91 8.80 6.13
CA GLU A 261 11.69 10.23 6.34
C GLU A 261 11.78 11.00 5.02
N THR A 262 12.77 10.69 4.18
CA THR A 262 12.94 11.32 2.85
C THR A 262 11.71 11.15 1.97
N TRP A 263 11.11 9.96 1.96
CA TRP A 263 9.87 9.72 1.20
C TRP A 263 8.67 10.44 1.82
N GLN A 264 8.56 10.44 3.15
CA GLN A 264 7.46 11.11 3.86
C GLN A 264 7.52 12.63 3.69
N ASP A 265 8.70 13.24 3.63
CA ASP A 265 8.88 14.67 3.40
C ASP A 265 8.36 15.10 2.02
N ILE A 266 8.58 14.26 1.00
CA ILE A 266 8.02 14.49 -0.34
C ILE A 266 6.49 14.29 -0.31
N ARG A 267 6.01 13.21 0.32
CA ARG A 267 4.58 12.92 0.45
C ARG A 267 3.81 14.06 1.12
N GLN A 268 4.31 14.60 2.24
CA GLN A 268 3.63 15.65 2.99
C GLN A 268 3.48 16.94 2.17
N LYS A 269 4.40 17.17 1.23
CA LYS A 269 4.38 18.31 0.31
C LYS A 269 3.60 18.03 -0.98
N LEU A 270 2.92 16.88 -1.11
CA LEU A 270 2.04 16.62 -2.25
C LEU A 270 0.89 17.62 -2.28
N GLU A 271 0.73 18.26 -3.43
CA GLU A 271 -0.37 19.17 -3.69
C GLU A 271 -1.71 18.43 -3.74
N GLU A 272 -2.78 19.18 -3.50
CA GLU A 272 -4.14 18.68 -3.60
C GLU A 272 -4.63 18.74 -5.04
N SER A 273 -4.21 17.77 -5.85
CA SER A 273 -4.58 17.68 -7.27
C SER A 273 -6.07 17.36 -7.48
N LEU A 274 -6.66 16.60 -6.57
CA LEU A 274 -8.11 16.39 -6.44
C LEU A 274 -8.57 16.66 -4.99
N PRO A 275 -9.86 16.97 -4.74
CA PRO A 275 -10.36 17.26 -3.40
C PRO A 275 -10.01 16.17 -2.37
N GLY A 276 -9.38 16.57 -1.27
CA GLY A 276 -8.97 15.71 -0.16
C GLY A 276 -7.71 14.87 -0.41
N THR A 277 -6.95 15.13 -1.49
CA THR A 277 -5.76 14.33 -1.84
C THR A 277 -4.41 14.93 -1.43
N GLY A 278 -4.42 16.15 -0.88
CA GLY A 278 -3.20 16.83 -0.40
C GLY A 278 -2.46 16.00 0.66
N GLY A 279 -1.13 16.07 0.65
CA GLY A 279 -0.28 15.27 1.53
C GLY A 279 -0.35 13.76 1.27
N GLY A 280 -0.80 13.34 0.08
CA GLY A 280 -0.96 11.92 -0.27
C GLY A 280 -2.09 11.23 0.49
N ARG A 281 -3.15 11.95 0.84
CA ARG A 281 -4.35 11.39 1.48
C ARG A 281 -5.26 10.73 0.45
N ASN A 282 -6.00 9.72 0.88
CA ASN A 282 -7.10 9.12 0.13
C ASN A 282 -8.42 9.42 0.87
N PRO A 283 -9.45 9.95 0.18
CA PRO A 283 -10.77 10.19 0.79
C PRO A 283 -11.38 8.96 1.47
N HIS A 284 -11.13 7.75 0.94
CA HIS A 284 -11.61 6.50 1.53
C HIS A 284 -10.90 6.17 2.85
N ASP A 285 -9.59 6.40 2.94
CA ASP A 285 -8.82 6.14 4.16
C ASP A 285 -9.24 7.07 5.30
N GLN A 286 -9.62 8.31 4.99
CA GLN A 286 -10.12 9.25 5.99
C GLN A 286 -11.38 8.76 6.69
N LEU A 287 -12.28 8.08 5.95
CA LEU A 287 -13.47 7.48 6.55
C LEU A 287 -13.09 6.32 7.47
N VAL A 288 -12.19 5.44 7.02
CA VAL A 288 -11.71 4.29 7.81
C VAL A 288 -11.01 4.75 9.08
N VAL A 289 -10.11 5.74 8.99
CA VAL A 289 -9.41 6.30 10.15
C VAL A 289 -10.39 6.92 11.14
N LYS A 290 -11.41 7.67 10.67
CA LYS A 290 -12.47 8.20 11.54
C LYS A 290 -13.24 7.07 12.24
N ILE A 291 -13.59 6.02 11.52
CA ILE A 291 -14.27 4.85 12.11
C ILE A 291 -13.37 4.18 13.16
N LEU A 292 -12.11 3.90 12.84
CA LEU A 292 -11.16 3.27 13.76
C LEU A 292 -10.88 4.13 14.99
N PHE A 293 -10.90 5.45 14.87
CA PHE A 293 -10.73 6.36 15.99
C PHE A 293 -11.99 6.42 16.88
N ILE A 294 -13.18 6.37 16.29
CA ILE A 294 -14.46 6.42 17.02
C ILE A 294 -14.80 5.07 17.67
N LEU A 295 -14.42 3.95 17.03
CA LEU A 295 -14.76 2.60 17.44
C LEU A 295 -14.39 2.28 18.90
N PRO A 296 -13.18 2.60 19.42
CA PRO A 296 -12.85 2.42 20.84
C PRO A 296 -13.78 3.17 21.78
N PHE A 297 -14.17 4.41 21.45
CA PHE A 297 -15.11 5.19 22.26
C PHE A 297 -16.51 4.58 22.24
N CYS A 298 -16.98 4.11 21.07
CA CYS A 298 -18.25 3.39 20.97
C CYS A 298 -18.24 2.10 21.79
N LEU A 299 -17.14 1.33 21.75
CA LEU A 299 -16.98 0.10 22.55
C LEU A 299 -16.95 0.40 24.06
N LEU A 300 -16.26 1.47 24.48
CA LEU A 300 -16.22 1.92 25.87
C LEU A 300 -17.60 2.40 26.35
N LEU A 301 -18.31 3.20 25.55
CA LEU A 301 -19.67 3.67 25.86
C LEU A 301 -20.66 2.51 25.93
N PHE A 302 -20.56 1.55 25.00
CA PHE A 302 -21.38 0.35 25.01
C PHE A 302 -21.09 -0.52 26.24
N GLY A 303 -19.82 -0.73 26.58
CA GLY A 303 -19.42 -1.45 27.79
C GLY A 303 -19.89 -0.74 29.08
N TYR A 304 -19.78 0.58 29.14
CA TYR A 304 -20.31 1.39 30.24
C TYR A 304 -21.82 1.27 30.35
N TYR A 305 -22.56 1.38 29.24
CA TYR A 305 -24.01 1.23 29.22
C TYR A 305 -24.45 -0.16 29.67
N GLN A 306 -23.80 -1.23 29.19
CA GLN A 306 -24.08 -2.60 29.63
C GLN A 306 -23.80 -2.79 31.11
N SER A 307 -22.67 -2.27 31.60
CA SER A 307 -22.34 -2.28 33.03
C SER A 307 -23.41 -1.56 33.83
N CYS A 308 -23.74 -0.31 33.50
CA CYS A 308 -24.80 0.45 34.17
C CYS A 308 -26.16 -0.25 34.13
N PHE A 309 -26.53 -0.85 33.00
CA PHE A 309 -27.78 -1.58 32.86
C PHE A 309 -27.82 -2.85 33.73
N GLN A 310 -26.70 -3.56 33.83
CA GLN A 310 -26.57 -4.74 34.69
C GLN A 310 -26.58 -4.35 36.17
N THR A 311 -25.88 -3.29 36.56
CA THR A 311 -25.95 -2.73 37.93
C THR A 311 -27.36 -2.26 38.28
N ASN A 312 -28.10 -1.69 37.32
CA ASN A 312 -29.49 -1.29 37.55
C ASN A 312 -30.42 -2.49 37.75
N LYS A 313 -30.22 -3.58 37.00
CA LYS A 313 -30.95 -4.85 37.21
C LYS A 313 -30.67 -5.44 38.60
N GLU A 314 -29.41 -5.48 39.02
CA GLU A 314 -29.02 -5.92 40.36
C GLU A 314 -29.64 -5.04 41.45
N LEU A 315 -29.64 -3.71 41.26
CA LEU A 315 -30.24 -2.77 42.21
C LEU A 315 -31.77 -2.95 42.32
N ILE A 316 -32.46 -3.21 41.20
CA ILE A 316 -33.90 -3.51 41.17
C ILE A 316 -34.18 -4.85 41.87
N SER A 317 -33.35 -5.87 41.65
CA SER A 317 -33.44 -7.17 42.31
C SER A 317 -33.28 -7.05 43.83
N ILE A 318 -32.28 -6.29 44.30
CA ILE A 318 -32.04 -6.02 45.73
C ILE A 318 -33.22 -5.26 46.34
N ARG A 319 -33.78 -4.25 45.64
CA ARG A 319 -34.96 -3.51 46.13
C ARG A 319 -36.20 -4.42 46.25
N SER A 320 -36.37 -5.35 45.31
CA SER A 320 -37.41 -6.38 45.35
C SER A 320 -37.25 -7.33 46.55
N LEU A 321 -36.04 -7.84 46.78
CA LEU A 321 -35.69 -8.67 47.94
C LEU A 321 -35.90 -7.94 49.27
N CYS A 322 -35.47 -6.67 49.37
CA CYS A 322 -35.70 -5.84 50.54
C CYS A 322 -37.20 -5.53 50.74
N ALA A 323 -38.00 -5.42 49.69
CA ALA A 323 -39.46 -5.28 49.79
C ALA A 323 -40.14 -6.59 50.21
N PHE A 324 -39.62 -7.74 49.77
CA PHE A 324 -40.06 -9.07 50.20
C PHE A 324 -39.73 -9.32 51.68
N ALA A 325 -38.49 -9.05 52.11
CA ALA A 325 -38.06 -9.17 53.49
C ALA A 325 -38.84 -8.23 54.43
N ARG A 326 -39.14 -7.00 54.00
CA ARG A 326 -40.01 -6.09 54.76
C ARG A 326 -41.43 -6.64 54.91
N ARG A 327 -42.01 -7.24 53.87
CA ARG A 327 -43.33 -7.90 53.95
C ARG A 327 -43.33 -9.12 54.87
N ALA A 328 -42.30 -9.96 54.79
CA ALA A 328 -42.14 -11.11 55.69
C ALA A 328 -41.99 -10.67 57.16
N ARG A 329 -41.20 -9.63 57.42
CA ARG A 329 -41.04 -9.04 58.76
C ARG A 329 -42.34 -8.46 59.30
N HIS A 330 -43.15 -7.81 58.45
CA HIS A 330 -44.44 -7.26 58.86
C HIS A 330 -45.45 -8.35 59.21
N LYS A 331 -45.44 -9.47 58.47
CA LYS A 331 -46.28 -10.65 58.71
C LYS A 331 -45.91 -11.38 60.01
N TYR A 332 -44.61 -11.43 60.32
CA TYR A 332 -44.11 -12.00 61.58
C TYR A 332 -44.40 -11.10 62.80
N LYS A 333 -44.44 -9.77 62.61
CA LYS A 333 -44.71 -8.82 63.70
C LYS A 333 -46.20 -8.61 64.00
N SER A 334 -47.10 -9.19 63.19
CA SER A 334 -48.55 -9.10 63.34
C SER A 334 -49.19 -10.32 64.02
N GLU A 335 -48.40 -11.28 64.52
CA GLU A 335 -48.90 -12.40 65.33
C GLU A 335 -48.42 -12.27 66.78
N GLU A 336 -49.34 -11.89 67.67
CA GLU A 336 -49.35 -12.20 69.11
C GLU A 336 -50.83 -12.30 69.55
N PRO A 337 -51.20 -13.06 70.60
CA PRO A 337 -50.67 -14.32 71.12
C PRO A 337 -51.77 -15.43 71.19
N LEU A 338 -51.34 -16.68 71.43
CA LEU A 338 -52.18 -17.87 71.70
C LEU A 338 -53.18 -17.67 72.86
N PRO A 339 -54.38 -18.28 72.81
CA PRO A 339 -55.09 -18.71 74.01
C PRO A 339 -54.97 -20.23 74.24
N SER A 340 -54.90 -20.57 75.51
CA SER A 340 -54.53 -21.86 76.08
C SER A 340 -55.71 -22.82 76.29
N TYR A 341 -55.38 -24.12 76.14
CA TYR A 341 -55.93 -25.33 76.78
C TYR A 341 -57.37 -25.82 76.47
N SER A 342 -57.45 -27.06 76.00
CA SER A 342 -58.02 -28.18 76.78
C SER A 342 -57.34 -29.51 76.42
N VAL A 343 -57.11 -30.33 77.44
CA VAL A 343 -56.43 -31.65 77.43
C VAL A 343 -57.43 -32.78 77.19
N VAL A 344 -56.94 -33.90 76.64
CA VAL A 344 -57.23 -35.36 76.85
C VAL A 344 -57.01 -36.04 75.49
N GLY A 345 -56.27 -37.13 75.28
CA GLY A 345 -55.53 -38.08 76.11
C GLY A 345 -55.17 -39.30 75.23
N SER A 346 -54.14 -40.04 75.65
CA SER A 346 -53.96 -41.49 75.43
C SER A 346 -53.32 -42.02 74.13
N SER A 347 -52.07 -42.50 74.33
CA SER A 347 -51.51 -43.82 73.96
C SER A 347 -51.12 -44.20 72.51
N ALA A 348 -49.81 -44.45 72.38
CA ALA A 348 -49.12 -45.62 71.81
C ALA A 348 -49.41 -46.07 70.36
N ALA A 349 -48.38 -46.10 69.51
CA ALA A 349 -47.68 -47.33 69.08
C ALA A 349 -46.77 -47.07 67.86
N PHE A 350 -45.67 -47.83 67.83
CA PHE A 350 -44.71 -47.95 66.74
C PHE A 350 -45.34 -48.47 65.43
N GLY A 351 -44.80 -48.05 64.29
CA GLY A 351 -45.07 -48.64 62.97
C GLY A 351 -44.05 -48.22 61.92
N ILE A 352 -43.16 -49.15 61.58
CA ILE A 352 -42.16 -49.07 60.49
C ILE A 352 -42.83 -49.42 59.15
N SER A 353 -42.56 -48.67 58.07
CA SER A 353 -42.50 -49.17 56.68
C SER A 353 -41.87 -48.09 55.79
N ASN A 354 -40.63 -48.19 55.32
CA ASN A 354 -40.05 -49.00 54.23
C ASN A 354 -40.41 -48.54 52.79
N GLN A 355 -39.33 -48.42 51.98
CA GLN A 355 -39.23 -48.46 50.51
C GLN A 355 -39.49 -47.16 49.69
N ARG A 356 -38.47 -46.55 49.05
CA ARG A 356 -37.73 -46.87 47.77
C ARG A 356 -38.29 -45.92 46.67
N VAL A 357 -37.57 -45.29 45.72
CA VAL A 357 -36.39 -45.63 44.88
C VAL A 357 -35.77 -44.33 44.32
N SER A 358 -34.45 -44.34 44.13
CA SER A 358 -33.51 -43.38 43.49
C SER A 358 -33.65 -43.34 41.92
N PRO A 359 -32.69 -42.92 41.04
CA PRO A 359 -31.32 -42.38 41.21
C PRO A 359 -30.80 -41.36 40.11
N LEU A 360 -29.47 -41.10 40.12
CA LEU A 360 -28.55 -40.76 38.99
C LEU A 360 -28.48 -39.28 38.51
N LEU A 361 -27.34 -38.68 38.11
CA LEU A 361 -25.91 -39.02 38.13
C LEU A 361 -25.10 -37.75 37.73
N GLN A 362 -23.86 -37.66 38.21
CA GLN A 362 -22.76 -36.81 37.72
C GLN A 362 -22.38 -37.08 36.24
N LEU A 363 -21.81 -36.08 35.55
CA LEU A 363 -20.81 -36.23 34.48
C LEU A 363 -20.06 -34.87 34.37
N GLN A 364 -18.81 -34.72 34.81
CA GLN A 364 -17.50 -35.12 34.26
C GLN A 364 -17.07 -34.37 32.97
N ILE A 365 -15.95 -33.67 33.11
CA ILE A 365 -15.18 -32.92 32.11
C ILE A 365 -14.25 -33.90 31.37
N SER A 366 -14.14 -33.78 30.05
CA SER A 366 -13.07 -34.39 29.25
C SER A 366 -12.31 -33.33 28.45
N ILE A 367 -10.99 -33.35 28.62
CA ILE A 367 -9.98 -32.74 27.76
C ILE A 367 -9.56 -33.81 26.75
N SER A 368 -9.30 -33.45 25.50
CA SER A 368 -8.47 -34.25 24.60
C SER A 368 -7.67 -33.34 23.67
N THR A 369 -6.43 -33.77 23.52
CA THR A 369 -5.30 -33.33 22.69
C THR A 369 -5.58 -33.23 21.19
#